data_AF-A0A4P8EHM7-F1
#
_entry.id   AF-A0A4P8EHM7-F1
#
_cell.length_a   1.000
_cell.length_b   1.000
_cell.length_c   1.000
_cell.angle_alpha   90.00
_cell.angle_beta   90.00
_cell.angle_gamma   90.00
#
_symmetry.space_group_name_H-M   'P 1'
#
loop_
_entity.id
_entity.type
_entity.pdbx_description
1 polymer ?
#
loop_
_entity_poly.entity_id
_entity_poly.type
_entity_poly.pdbx_seq_one_letter_code
_entity_poly.pdbx_strand_id
1 'polypeptide(L)'
;MTTATTSLLRVGILSFAMLVPSATLALTITSESNGGLLAETLFLNLPGVSVTSAELFGFAGQAGLYRNVIGTYGLPQDGIVFSSGNVRDYQTGPNRFEDTTTSYEVGGGLWDDVDIGGDGAPPLVDSGDIVPERENWATASQEALLQPITGMDRHFDVVQLNIDFETAADVNKVTFFGAFGSEEYPEYVGGSVTDGFGLFVNGANQAGVAAEGGGAHLPVNIDHPNMAAISGTELDGILAPGGNPVLRFDVDVLPGQVNNFTIILADAGDAIVDTTVYLSSFLASTSGGDTGAPVPATGSTEFDPLLPIMTADGTPVFDEAGGFTIDIAAEIAEGGDMIWVDPPVSVGFTYDVTGGSLITSITAPSLATVADIDGYTINFGLGDIVLAAGATYTFGGGGVDFLTLSGIDTSLSLDPTNPLAFPVGMTFDKVMGDFSVVITPITEDVGGVSPVPLPASGLLYIGAMLLGGGALRRRQKAA
;
A
#
# COMPACT_ATOMS: atom_id res chain seq x y z
N MET A 1 29.23 -11.11 -76.39
CA MET A 1 27.98 -11.84 -76.08
C MET A 1 27.57 -11.47 -74.66
N THR A 2 26.43 -10.76 -74.56
CA THR A 2 25.57 -10.54 -73.38
C THR A 2 26.22 -10.17 -72.04
N THR A 3 26.38 -8.87 -71.80
CA THR A 3 26.48 -8.30 -70.45
C THR A 3 25.06 -8.09 -69.93
N ALA A 4 24.63 -8.88 -68.95
CA ALA A 4 23.32 -8.78 -68.32
C ALA A 4 23.33 -7.73 -67.19
N THR A 5 22.29 -6.91 -67.21
CA THR A 5 21.93 -5.89 -66.21
C THR A 5 21.65 -6.53 -64.84
N THR A 6 22.28 -6.03 -63.78
CA THR A 6 21.92 -6.38 -62.40
C THR A 6 21.22 -5.19 -61.74
N SER A 7 19.97 -5.44 -61.35
CA SER A 7 19.07 -4.53 -60.63
C SER A 7 19.61 -4.26 -59.22
N LEU A 8 19.76 -2.98 -58.85
CA LEU A 8 20.06 -2.55 -57.48
C LEU A 8 18.76 -2.52 -56.67
N LEU A 9 18.57 -3.54 -55.83
CA LEU A 9 17.52 -3.57 -54.83
C LEU A 9 17.91 -2.61 -53.70
N ARG A 10 17.19 -1.48 -53.58
CA ARG A 10 17.29 -0.61 -52.39
C ARG A 10 16.58 -1.31 -51.23
N VAL A 11 17.34 -1.96 -50.35
CA VAL A 11 16.85 -2.39 -49.04
C VAL A 11 16.88 -1.15 -48.14
N GLY A 12 15.72 -0.56 -47.90
CA GLY A 12 15.55 0.41 -46.83
C GLY A 12 15.70 -0.34 -45.51
N ILE A 13 16.78 -0.08 -44.78
CA ILE A 13 16.92 -0.52 -43.39
C ILE A 13 15.92 0.32 -42.60
N LEU A 14 14.78 -0.28 -42.29
CA LEU A 14 13.83 0.26 -41.32
C LEU A 14 14.49 0.06 -39.95
N SER A 15 15.18 1.09 -39.46
CA SER A 15 15.66 1.13 -38.08
C SER A 15 14.43 1.15 -37.17
N PHE A 16 14.04 -0.03 -36.69
CA PHE A 16 13.16 -0.13 -35.53
C PHE A 16 14.00 0.36 -34.34
N ALA A 17 13.84 1.62 -33.98
CA ALA A 17 14.22 2.06 -32.65
C ALA A 17 13.35 1.24 -31.71
N MET A 18 13.90 0.16 -31.15
CA MET A 18 13.37 -0.39 -29.92
C MET A 18 13.46 0.74 -28.92
N LEU A 19 12.33 1.42 -28.70
CA LEU A 19 12.11 2.18 -27.50
C LEU A 19 12.15 1.13 -26.40
N VAL A 20 13.34 0.91 -25.83
CA VAL A 20 13.46 0.21 -24.57
C VAL A 20 12.62 1.08 -23.63
N PRO A 21 11.53 0.58 -23.02
CA PRO A 21 10.91 1.35 -21.97
C PRO A 21 12.01 1.62 -20.96
N SER A 22 12.24 2.89 -20.63
CA SER A 22 13.01 3.23 -19.44
C SER A 22 12.49 2.32 -18.33
N ALA A 23 13.36 1.63 -17.61
CA ALA A 23 12.94 0.98 -16.37
C ALA A 23 12.38 2.11 -15.50
N THR A 24 11.06 2.23 -15.44
CA THR A 24 10.39 3.16 -14.56
C THR A 24 10.73 2.66 -13.17
N LEU A 25 11.52 3.42 -12.41
CA LEU A 25 11.77 3.08 -11.01
C LEU A 25 10.42 3.06 -10.29
N ALA A 26 10.21 1.98 -9.56
CA ALA A 26 8.90 1.44 -9.30
C ALA A 26 8.42 1.81 -7.87
N LEU A 27 9.35 1.71 -6.92
CA LEU A 27 9.40 2.44 -5.67
C LEU A 27 10.67 3.30 -5.69
N THR A 28 10.52 4.61 -5.50
CA THR A 28 11.64 5.57 -5.47
C THR A 28 11.79 6.17 -4.10
N ILE A 29 13.04 6.32 -3.65
CA ILE A 29 13.33 6.86 -2.32
C ILE A 29 14.15 8.15 -2.45
N THR A 30 13.71 9.17 -1.73
CA THR A 30 14.48 10.40 -1.52
C THR A 30 14.95 10.40 -0.07
N SER A 31 16.27 10.32 0.16
CA SER A 31 16.80 10.41 1.52
C SER A 31 16.44 11.76 2.13
N GLU A 32 16.04 11.72 3.40
CA GLU A 32 15.57 12.88 4.15
C GLU A 32 16.02 12.74 5.61
N SER A 33 16.59 13.80 6.17
CA SER A 33 17.10 13.86 7.54
C SER A 33 16.33 14.85 8.42
N ASN A 34 15.31 15.51 7.89
CA ASN A 34 14.45 16.42 8.61
C ASN A 34 13.29 15.65 9.24
N GLY A 35 13.36 15.42 10.56
CA GLY A 35 12.30 14.77 11.33
C GLY A 35 10.92 15.42 11.18
N GLY A 36 10.85 16.74 11.03
CA GLY A 36 9.61 17.48 10.77
C GLY A 36 8.96 17.08 9.45
N LEU A 37 9.74 17.01 8.37
CA LEU A 37 9.20 16.63 7.05
C LEU A 37 8.81 15.15 6.99
N LEU A 38 9.57 14.27 7.66
CA LEU A 38 9.21 12.86 7.81
C LEU A 38 7.87 12.71 8.56
N ALA A 39 7.71 13.42 9.67
CA ALA A 39 6.45 13.42 10.44
C ALA A 39 5.30 14.03 9.64
N GLU A 40 5.48 15.19 9.01
CA GLU A 40 4.47 15.81 8.16
C GLU A 40 4.03 14.89 7.02
N THR A 41 4.96 14.14 6.41
CA THR A 41 4.63 13.17 5.36
C THR A 41 3.85 11.99 5.93
N LEU A 42 4.28 11.44 7.07
CA LEU A 42 3.60 10.34 7.72
C LEU A 42 2.17 10.71 8.13
N PHE A 43 1.92 11.97 8.50
CA PHE A 43 0.63 12.50 8.96
C PHE A 43 -0.12 13.37 7.93
N LEU A 44 0.33 13.43 6.66
CA LEU A 44 -0.05 14.45 5.68
C LEU A 44 -1.57 14.58 5.44
N ASN A 45 -2.31 13.48 5.62
CA ASN A 45 -3.74 13.40 5.32
C ASN A 45 -4.57 12.89 6.52
N LEU A 46 -4.21 13.30 7.74
CA LEU A 46 -4.93 12.89 8.95
C LEU A 46 -5.73 14.05 9.56
N PRO A 47 -7.01 14.27 9.15
CA PRO A 47 -7.88 15.26 9.77
C PRO A 47 -7.95 15.09 11.29
N GLY A 48 -7.81 16.18 12.03
CA GLY A 48 -7.84 16.14 13.49
C GLY A 48 -6.53 15.63 14.12
N VAL A 49 -5.45 15.49 13.36
CA VAL A 49 -4.10 15.30 13.91
C VAL A 49 -3.22 16.49 13.55
N SER A 50 -2.49 17.00 14.53
CA SER A 50 -1.52 18.08 14.33
C SER A 50 -0.19 17.69 14.95
N VAL A 51 0.86 17.54 14.13
CA VAL A 51 2.23 17.36 14.61
C VAL A 51 2.67 18.61 15.37
N THR A 52 3.21 18.44 16.57
CA THR A 52 3.71 19.53 17.43
C THR A 52 5.23 19.51 17.55
N SER A 53 5.86 18.34 17.49
CA SER A 53 7.31 18.18 17.49
C SER A 53 7.69 16.92 16.71
N ALA A 54 8.89 16.94 16.10
CA ALA A 54 9.48 15.74 15.54
C ALA A 54 11.01 15.82 15.57
N GLU A 55 11.65 14.75 16.01
CA GLU A 55 13.11 14.66 16.16
C GLU A 55 13.61 13.32 15.61
N LEU A 56 14.52 13.38 14.64
CA LEU A 56 15.17 12.23 14.03
C LEU A 56 16.55 12.03 14.64
N PHE A 57 16.85 10.79 15.03
CA PHE A 57 18.15 10.29 15.44
C PHE A 57 18.61 9.24 14.44
N GLY A 58 19.89 9.25 14.10
CA GLY A 58 20.49 8.35 13.12
C GLY A 58 21.42 9.07 12.14
N PHE A 59 22.02 8.31 11.24
CA PHE A 59 22.92 8.81 10.20
C PHE A 59 22.16 9.38 9.00
N ALA A 60 22.81 10.30 8.30
CA ALA A 60 22.31 10.79 7.03
C ALA A 60 22.23 9.63 6.02
N GLY A 61 21.02 9.35 5.52
CA GLY A 61 20.77 8.23 4.62
C GLY A 61 19.97 7.09 5.25
N GLN A 62 19.84 7.02 6.57
CA GLN A 62 19.03 5.99 7.25
C GLN A 62 17.52 6.27 7.19
N ALA A 63 17.15 7.48 6.75
CA ALA A 63 15.76 7.89 6.60
C ALA A 63 15.50 8.51 5.23
N GLY A 64 14.25 8.39 4.78
CA GLY A 64 13.78 8.97 3.54
C GLY A 64 12.27 8.95 3.37
N LEU A 65 11.84 9.54 2.27
CA LEU A 65 10.48 9.49 1.75
C LEU A 65 10.44 8.50 0.59
N TYR A 66 9.45 7.63 0.54
CA TYR A 66 9.23 6.74 -0.60
C TYR A 66 7.99 7.15 -1.40
N ARG A 67 8.07 6.90 -2.71
CA ARG A 67 6.95 6.95 -3.63
C ARG A 67 6.77 5.61 -4.32
N ASN A 68 5.56 5.05 -4.31
CA ASN A 68 5.28 3.69 -4.77
C ASN A 68 4.35 3.67 -5.99
N VAL A 69 4.91 3.78 -7.19
CA VAL A 69 4.13 3.93 -8.43
C VAL A 69 3.55 2.60 -8.93
N ILE A 70 4.28 1.51 -8.75
CA ILE A 70 3.87 0.18 -9.27
C ILE A 70 3.26 -0.74 -8.22
N GLY A 71 3.02 -0.23 -7.00
CA GLY A 71 2.48 -1.04 -5.91
C GLY A 71 3.48 -2.08 -5.37
N THR A 72 4.79 -1.77 -5.32
CA THR A 72 5.78 -2.61 -4.63
C THR A 72 5.33 -2.86 -3.19
N TYR A 73 5.39 -4.11 -2.73
CA TYR A 73 4.82 -4.59 -1.45
C TYR A 73 3.30 -4.44 -1.28
N GLY A 74 2.59 -3.86 -2.25
CA GLY A 74 1.16 -3.57 -2.15
C GLY A 74 0.78 -2.47 -1.15
N LEU A 75 1.71 -1.59 -0.78
CA LEU A 75 1.47 -0.51 0.19
C LEU A 75 0.39 0.47 -0.30
N PRO A 76 -0.48 0.98 0.59
CA PRO A 76 -1.64 1.79 0.22
C PRO A 76 -1.33 3.22 -0.22
N GLN A 77 -0.22 3.77 0.28
CA GLN A 77 0.11 5.18 0.13
C GLN A 77 1.63 5.36 0.11
N ASP A 78 2.09 6.50 -0.37
CA ASP A 78 3.45 6.99 -0.16
C ASP A 78 3.70 7.25 1.34
N GLY A 79 4.97 7.34 1.75
CA GLY A 79 5.28 7.50 3.16
C GLY A 79 6.77 7.64 3.45
N ILE A 80 7.18 7.18 4.63
CA ILE A 80 8.56 7.23 5.09
C ILE A 80 9.21 5.84 5.03
N VAL A 81 10.52 5.80 4.88
CA VAL A 81 11.33 4.58 4.90
C VAL A 81 12.50 4.78 5.85
N PHE A 82 12.77 3.78 6.68
CA PHE A 82 13.95 3.69 7.53
C PHE A 82 14.75 2.45 7.20
N SER A 83 16.07 2.56 7.30
CA SER A 83 16.99 1.44 7.22
C SER A 83 18.12 1.63 8.24
N SER A 84 18.64 0.53 8.77
CA SER A 84 19.93 0.57 9.47
C SER A 84 21.08 0.89 8.52
N GLY A 85 20.92 0.59 7.24
CA GLY A 85 21.77 1.05 6.14
C GLY A 85 21.23 2.28 5.41
N ASN A 86 21.60 2.41 4.13
CA ASN A 86 21.17 3.52 3.29
C ASN A 86 19.85 3.19 2.62
N VAL A 87 18.82 3.97 2.93
CA VAL A 87 17.48 3.78 2.35
C VAL A 87 17.46 3.80 0.82
N ARG A 88 18.45 4.42 0.17
CA ARG A 88 18.51 4.47 -1.30
C ARG A 88 18.86 3.13 -1.95
N ASP A 89 19.39 2.18 -1.18
CA ASP A 89 19.69 0.84 -1.67
C ASP A 89 18.41 0.00 -1.82
N TYR A 90 17.33 0.36 -1.09
CA TYR A 90 16.05 -0.33 -1.12
C TYR A 90 15.00 0.32 -2.04
N GLN A 91 15.45 0.87 -3.17
CA GLN A 91 14.55 1.27 -4.26
C GLN A 91 14.16 0.03 -5.08
N THR A 92 13.11 0.09 -5.92
CA THR A 92 12.79 -1.09 -6.73
C THR A 92 13.85 -1.36 -7.80
N GLY A 93 14.38 -2.58 -7.77
CA GLY A 93 15.26 -3.20 -8.76
C GLY A 93 15.44 -4.68 -8.44
N PRO A 94 16.04 -5.48 -9.35
CA PRO A 94 16.45 -6.84 -9.00
C PRO A 94 17.59 -6.77 -8.00
N ASN A 95 17.51 -7.50 -6.87
CA ASN A 95 18.64 -7.60 -5.95
C ASN A 95 19.93 -7.89 -6.73
N ARG A 96 20.88 -6.95 -6.73
CA ARG A 96 22.14 -7.06 -7.46
C ARG A 96 23.32 -7.45 -6.60
N PHE A 97 23.12 -7.53 -5.29
CA PHE A 97 24.17 -7.74 -4.31
C PHE A 97 23.68 -8.69 -3.23
N GLU A 98 24.50 -9.68 -2.87
CA GLU A 98 24.15 -10.59 -1.75
C GLU A 98 24.19 -9.86 -0.39
N ASP A 99 24.69 -8.61 -0.36
CA ASP A 99 24.83 -7.77 0.83
C ASP A 99 24.76 -6.28 0.44
N THR A 100 23.58 -5.66 0.24
CA THR A 100 23.54 -4.20 0.15
C THR A 100 23.86 -3.60 1.51
N THR A 101 25.14 -3.32 1.76
CA THR A 101 25.60 -2.68 2.99
C THR A 101 25.98 -1.24 2.70
N THR A 102 25.49 -0.32 3.53
CA THR A 102 26.31 0.81 3.93
C THR A 102 26.50 0.77 5.43
N SER A 103 27.52 0.04 5.88
CA SER A 103 28.04 0.29 7.23
C SER A 103 28.35 1.79 7.33
N TYR A 104 27.71 2.49 8.27
CA TYR A 104 27.92 3.92 8.52
C TYR A 104 29.25 4.19 9.24
N GLU A 105 30.32 3.60 8.71
CA GLU A 105 31.70 3.66 9.19
C GLU A 105 31.95 3.01 10.57
N VAL A 106 31.80 1.68 10.66
CA VAL A 106 32.93 0.96 11.28
C VAL A 106 34.05 1.02 10.26
N GLY A 107 34.98 1.96 10.50
CA GLY A 107 36.20 2.09 9.70
C GLY A 107 36.77 0.72 9.38
N GLY A 108 36.90 0.44 8.07
CA GLY A 108 37.59 -0.73 7.57
C GLY A 108 38.98 -0.81 8.21
N GLY A 109 39.12 -1.73 9.16
CA GLY A 109 40.40 -2.15 9.71
C GLY A 109 40.60 -1.86 11.20
N LEU A 110 39.89 -2.55 12.08
CA LEU A 110 40.42 -2.99 13.40
C LEU A 110 39.66 -4.24 13.89
N TRP A 111 39.70 -5.33 13.12
CA TRP A 111 39.19 -6.65 13.57
C TRP A 111 40.21 -7.45 14.40
N ASP A 112 41.30 -6.83 14.87
CA ASP A 112 42.42 -7.58 15.48
C ASP A 112 42.60 -7.40 16.99
N ASP A 113 41.72 -6.71 17.73
CA ASP A 113 41.97 -6.59 19.19
C ASP A 113 40.78 -6.20 20.10
N VAL A 114 39.53 -6.51 19.72
CA VAL A 114 38.42 -6.43 20.69
C VAL A 114 37.86 -7.83 20.91
N ASP A 115 38.39 -8.50 21.93
CA ASP A 115 37.76 -9.64 22.57
C ASP A 115 36.43 -9.17 23.16
N ILE A 116 35.33 -9.36 22.42
CA ILE A 116 33.98 -9.20 22.96
C ILE A 116 33.71 -10.45 23.80
N GLY A 117 34.19 -10.41 25.04
CA GLY A 117 33.94 -11.44 26.03
C GLY A 117 32.44 -11.71 26.15
N GLY A 118 32.06 -12.99 26.14
CA GLY A 118 30.67 -13.46 26.21
C GLY A 118 30.01 -13.29 27.58
N ASP A 119 30.12 -12.12 28.19
CA ASP A 119 29.52 -11.80 29.50
C ASP A 119 28.54 -10.63 29.47
N GLY A 120 27.85 -10.38 28.34
CA GLY A 120 26.57 -9.63 28.32
C GLY A 120 26.57 -8.23 28.95
N ALA A 121 27.74 -7.64 29.22
CA ALA A 121 27.88 -6.29 29.72
C ALA A 121 28.62 -5.46 28.66
N PRO A 122 28.25 -4.19 28.43
CA PRO A 122 29.19 -3.27 27.82
C PRO A 122 30.45 -3.26 28.70
N PRO A 123 31.67 -3.22 28.14
CA PRO A 123 32.87 -3.19 28.96
C PRO A 123 32.82 -1.96 29.87
N LEU A 124 32.56 -2.18 31.16
CA LEU A 124 32.86 -1.19 32.19
C LEU A 124 34.38 -1.17 32.32
N VAL A 125 35.03 -0.29 31.57
CA VAL A 125 36.46 -0.05 31.74
C VAL A 125 36.65 0.66 33.07
N ASP A 126 37.15 -0.10 34.05
CA ASP A 126 37.75 0.41 35.29
C ASP A 126 38.99 1.24 34.95
N SER A 127 38.80 2.50 34.54
CA SER A 127 39.82 3.55 34.63
C SER A 127 39.37 4.90 34.08
N GLY A 128 38.21 5.45 34.46
CA GLY A 128 37.95 6.91 34.41
C GLY A 128 38.17 7.66 33.07
N ASP A 129 38.33 6.95 31.96
CA ASP A 129 38.42 7.49 30.61
C ASP A 129 37.05 7.29 29.98
N ILE A 130 36.41 8.41 29.64
CA ILE A 130 35.21 8.44 28.82
C ILE A 130 35.65 7.86 27.47
N VAL A 131 35.36 6.58 27.23
CA VAL A 131 35.30 6.09 25.85
C VAL A 131 34.23 6.96 25.21
N PRO A 132 34.54 7.78 24.18
CA PRO A 132 33.48 8.50 23.49
C PRO A 132 32.47 7.44 23.06
N GLU A 133 31.19 7.68 23.33
CA GLU A 133 30.09 6.89 22.76
C GLU A 133 30.50 6.62 21.31
N ARG A 134 30.75 5.35 20.95
CA ARG A 134 31.02 5.04 19.55
C ARG A 134 29.76 5.47 18.83
N GLU A 135 29.86 6.43 17.91
CA GLU A 135 28.75 7.25 17.39
C GLU A 135 27.59 6.46 16.74
N ASN A 136 27.63 5.12 16.75
CA ASN A 136 26.74 4.20 16.05
C ASN A 136 26.05 3.18 16.97
N TRP A 137 26.26 3.24 18.29
CA TRP A 137 25.65 2.28 19.23
C TRP A 137 24.34 2.82 19.79
N ALA A 138 23.39 1.94 20.02
CA ALA A 138 22.17 2.29 20.75
C ALA A 138 22.50 2.86 22.14
N THR A 139 21.86 3.97 22.49
CA THR A 139 21.87 4.49 23.85
C THR A 139 21.14 3.52 24.79
N ALA A 140 21.35 3.63 26.10
CA ALA A 140 20.64 2.80 27.08
C ALA A 140 19.10 2.90 26.97
N SER A 141 18.58 4.04 26.54
CA SER A 141 17.16 4.27 26.29
C SER A 141 16.66 3.49 25.08
N GLN A 142 17.46 3.44 24.01
CA GLN A 142 17.17 2.71 22.78
C GLN A 142 17.27 1.20 23.01
N GLU A 143 18.29 0.75 23.74
CA GLU A 143 18.44 -0.65 24.14
C GLU A 143 17.21 -1.15 24.90
N ALA A 144 16.67 -0.35 25.82
CA ALA A 144 15.46 -0.73 26.56
C ALA A 144 14.21 -0.91 25.67
N LEU A 145 14.17 -0.27 24.49
CA LEU A 145 13.11 -0.43 23.50
C LEU A 145 13.37 -1.62 22.57
N LEU A 146 14.62 -1.83 22.16
CA LEU A 146 15.00 -2.82 21.15
C LEU A 146 15.20 -4.23 21.73
N GLN A 147 15.77 -4.37 22.93
CA GLN A 147 16.01 -5.68 23.58
C GLN A 147 14.77 -6.58 23.64
N PRO A 148 13.56 -6.09 24.01
CA PRO A 148 12.37 -6.93 24.01
C PRO A 148 11.88 -7.34 22.61
N ILE A 149 12.33 -6.64 21.55
CA ILE A 149 11.95 -6.90 20.17
C ILE A 149 12.88 -7.95 19.55
N THR A 150 14.19 -7.80 19.75
CA THR A 150 15.22 -8.63 19.09
C THR A 150 15.71 -9.78 19.95
N GLY A 151 15.61 -9.66 21.28
CA GLY A 151 16.25 -10.58 22.22
C GLY A 151 17.76 -10.40 22.35
N MET A 152 18.33 -9.37 21.73
CA MET A 152 19.77 -9.10 21.68
C MET A 152 20.18 -8.00 22.64
N ASP A 153 21.34 -8.12 23.29
CA ASP A 153 21.82 -7.14 24.28
C ASP A 153 22.46 -5.88 23.66
N ARG A 154 22.72 -5.89 22.35
CA ARG A 154 23.44 -4.82 21.65
C ARG A 154 22.84 -4.53 20.28
N HIS A 155 22.66 -3.24 20.01
CA HIS A 155 22.13 -2.74 18.76
C HIS A 155 23.03 -1.66 18.15
N PHE A 156 23.06 -1.64 16.83
CA PHE A 156 23.92 -0.78 16.03
C PHE A 156 23.13 -0.08 14.94
N ASP A 157 23.70 1.01 14.42
CA ASP A 157 23.16 1.78 13.30
C ASP A 157 21.67 2.13 13.51
N VAL A 158 21.36 2.55 14.73
CA VAL A 158 19.99 2.88 15.14
C VAL A 158 19.47 4.10 14.41
N VAL A 159 18.32 3.96 13.76
CA VAL A 159 17.51 5.07 13.29
C VAL A 159 16.24 5.16 14.13
N GLN A 160 15.94 6.35 14.63
CA GLN A 160 14.79 6.60 15.49
C GLN A 160 14.13 7.93 15.16
N LEU A 161 12.81 7.93 14.97
CA LEU A 161 12.00 9.14 14.85
C LEU A 161 11.03 9.24 16.03
N ASN A 162 11.14 10.33 16.79
CA ASN A 162 10.20 10.71 17.83
C ASN A 162 9.26 11.78 17.30
N ILE A 163 7.95 11.64 17.54
CA ILE A 163 6.92 12.58 17.09
C ILE A 163 5.96 12.84 18.26
N ASP A 164 5.75 14.11 18.59
CA ASP A 164 4.61 14.51 19.41
C ASP A 164 3.52 15.08 18.50
N PHE A 165 2.27 14.70 18.77
CA PHE A 165 1.12 15.19 17.99
C PHE A 165 -0.11 15.34 18.87
N GLU A 166 -0.92 16.34 18.57
CA GLU A 166 -2.23 16.53 19.18
C GLU A 166 -3.31 15.87 18.32
N THR A 167 -4.26 15.23 18.99
CA THR A 167 -5.46 14.67 18.36
C THR A 167 -6.68 15.50 18.71
N ALA A 168 -7.65 15.57 17.80
CA ALA A 168 -8.98 16.10 18.07
C ALA A 168 -9.76 15.18 19.02
N ALA A 169 -10.82 15.72 19.64
CA ALA A 169 -11.58 15.01 20.67
C ALA A 169 -12.31 13.75 20.15
N ASP A 170 -12.53 13.68 18.84
CA ASP A 170 -13.17 12.58 18.12
C ASP A 170 -12.18 11.60 17.48
N VAL A 171 -10.87 11.82 17.62
CA VAL A 171 -9.82 10.92 17.11
C VAL A 171 -9.29 10.05 18.25
N ASN A 172 -9.55 8.74 18.19
CA ASN A 172 -9.15 7.77 19.20
C ASN A 172 -8.29 6.61 18.67
N LYS A 173 -8.07 6.56 17.35
CA LYS A 173 -7.30 5.52 16.69
C LYS A 173 -6.55 6.06 15.49
N VAL A 174 -5.31 5.63 15.29
CA VAL A 174 -4.50 5.83 14.08
C VAL A 174 -4.11 4.47 13.53
N THR A 175 -4.17 4.27 12.22
CA THR A 175 -3.73 3.04 11.56
C THR A 175 -2.41 3.30 10.86
N PHE A 176 -1.44 2.40 11.01
CA PHE A 176 -0.21 2.41 10.23
C PHE A 176 -0.17 1.20 9.31
N PHE A 177 0.29 1.42 8.10
CA PHE A 177 0.61 0.37 7.16
C PHE A 177 2.11 0.34 6.92
N GLY A 178 2.70 -0.84 6.85
CA GLY A 178 4.12 -0.95 6.58
C GLY A 178 4.53 -2.24 5.91
N ALA A 179 5.78 -2.28 5.48
CA ALA A 179 6.46 -3.47 5.01
C ALA A 179 7.82 -3.52 5.68
N PHE A 180 8.17 -4.67 6.27
CA PHE A 180 9.44 -4.90 6.94
C PHE A 180 10.21 -5.97 6.18
N GLY A 181 11.51 -5.79 6.02
CA GLY A 181 12.38 -6.82 5.47
C GLY A 181 13.85 -6.58 5.77
N SER A 182 14.64 -7.61 5.52
CA SER A 182 16.05 -7.67 5.88
C SER A 182 16.84 -8.44 4.84
N GLU A 183 18.09 -8.00 4.61
CA GLU A 183 19.11 -8.75 3.87
C GLU A 183 19.67 -9.93 4.68
N GLU A 184 19.35 -10.04 5.98
CA GLU A 184 19.81 -11.15 6.84
C GLU A 184 19.09 -12.49 6.59
N TYR A 185 18.04 -12.46 5.78
CA TYR A 185 17.23 -13.63 5.48
C TYR A 185 17.70 -14.33 4.21
N PRO A 186 17.73 -15.67 4.16
CA PRO A 186 17.37 -16.61 5.22
C PRO A 186 18.53 -17.01 6.16
N GLU A 187 19.76 -16.58 5.88
CA GLU A 187 21.00 -17.14 6.44
C GLU A 187 21.08 -17.03 7.96
N TYR A 188 20.55 -15.96 8.54
CA TYR A 188 20.75 -15.64 9.94
C TYR A 188 19.51 -15.85 10.83
N VAL A 189 18.39 -16.33 10.27
CA VAL A 189 17.16 -16.62 11.02
C VAL A 189 17.42 -17.63 12.16
N GLY A 190 17.06 -17.25 13.39
CA GLY A 190 17.28 -18.00 14.62
C GLY A 190 18.75 -18.06 15.06
N GLY A 191 19.57 -17.15 14.53
CA GLY A 191 21.02 -17.09 14.71
C GLY A 191 21.47 -16.21 15.86
N SER A 192 22.60 -15.52 15.65
CA SER A 192 23.21 -14.59 16.61
C SER A 192 23.06 -13.12 16.19
N VAL A 193 22.21 -12.85 15.20
CA VAL A 193 21.82 -11.52 14.75
C VAL A 193 20.31 -11.55 14.53
N THR A 194 19.62 -10.48 14.90
CA THR A 194 18.15 -10.45 14.93
C THR A 194 17.64 -9.03 14.83
N ASP A 195 17.85 -8.40 13.68
CA ASP A 195 17.41 -7.02 13.46
C ASP A 195 15.91 -6.86 13.69
N GLY A 196 15.53 -5.69 14.22
CA GLY A 196 14.19 -5.49 14.74
C GLY A 196 13.64 -4.08 14.56
N PHE A 197 12.32 -4.05 14.41
CA PHE A 197 11.53 -2.84 14.24
C PHE A 197 10.55 -2.64 15.41
N GLY A 198 10.50 -1.41 15.92
CA GLY A 198 9.56 -0.98 16.95
C GLY A 198 8.72 0.22 16.53
N LEU A 199 7.43 0.16 16.88
CA LEU A 199 6.48 1.28 16.77
C LEU A 199 5.83 1.50 18.13
N PHE A 200 6.34 2.47 18.88
CA PHE A 200 5.87 2.77 20.23
C PHE A 200 4.90 3.94 20.23
N VAL A 201 3.84 3.79 21.01
CA VAL A 201 2.77 4.77 21.13
C VAL A 201 2.48 4.96 22.60
N ASN A 202 2.71 6.17 23.09
CA ASN A 202 2.60 6.50 24.51
C ASN A 202 3.37 5.49 25.41
N GLY A 203 4.53 5.01 24.91
CA GLY A 203 5.41 4.06 25.60
C GLY A 203 5.07 2.57 25.44
N ALA A 204 3.99 2.21 24.72
CA ALA A 204 3.64 0.82 24.44
C ALA A 204 4.01 0.45 23.00
N ASN A 205 4.73 -0.67 22.80
CA ASN A 205 5.00 -1.18 21.45
C ASN A 205 3.70 -1.69 20.82
N GLN A 206 3.38 -1.17 19.65
CA GLN A 206 2.24 -1.54 18.81
C GLN A 206 2.68 -2.33 17.57
N ALA A 207 3.99 -2.40 17.30
CA ALA A 207 4.52 -3.29 16.27
C ALA A 207 4.45 -4.73 16.76
N GLY A 208 3.55 -5.51 16.15
CA GLY A 208 3.50 -6.94 16.34
C GLY A 208 2.64 -7.60 15.27
N VAL A 209 3.05 -8.78 14.83
CA VAL A 209 2.44 -9.51 13.73
C VAL A 209 2.05 -10.91 14.20
N ALA A 210 0.86 -11.38 13.82
CA ALA A 210 0.44 -12.73 14.15
C ALA A 210 1.24 -13.75 13.32
N ALA A 211 1.69 -14.82 13.97
CA ALA A 211 2.18 -15.99 13.24
C ALA A 211 1.05 -16.65 12.42
N GLU A 212 1.43 -17.43 11.41
CA GLU A 212 0.46 -18.20 10.61
C GLU A 212 -0.43 -19.08 11.50
N GLY A 213 -1.74 -19.07 11.24
CA GLY A 213 -2.75 -19.77 12.07
C GLY A 213 -3.29 -18.96 13.26
N GLY A 214 -2.81 -17.72 13.44
CA GLY A 214 -3.25 -16.80 14.49
C GLY A 214 -2.54 -17.03 15.82
N GLY A 215 -2.79 -16.15 16.80
CA GLY A 215 -2.15 -16.23 18.12
C GLY A 215 -1.83 -14.85 18.68
N ALA A 216 -0.93 -14.82 19.67
CA ALA A 216 -0.36 -13.56 20.13
C ALA A 216 0.50 -12.95 19.01
N HIS A 217 0.48 -11.64 18.90
CA HIS A 217 1.40 -10.92 18.03
C HIS A 217 2.84 -11.11 18.53
N LEU A 218 3.71 -11.52 17.62
CA LEU A 218 5.15 -11.61 17.83
C LEU A 218 5.80 -10.28 17.44
N PRO A 219 6.96 -9.94 18.01
CA PRO A 219 7.74 -8.78 17.59
C PRO A 219 8.08 -8.82 16.09
N VAL A 220 8.24 -7.64 15.48
CA VAL A 220 8.70 -7.53 14.09
C VAL A 220 10.23 -7.56 14.08
N ASN A 221 10.79 -8.69 13.66
CA ASN A 221 12.22 -8.93 13.52
C ASN A 221 12.48 -10.04 12.48
N ILE A 222 13.74 -10.32 12.16
CA ILE A 222 14.11 -11.35 11.17
C ILE A 222 13.70 -12.77 11.57
N ASP A 223 13.58 -13.02 12.88
CA ASP A 223 13.23 -14.33 13.44
C ASP A 223 11.73 -14.64 13.33
N HIS A 224 10.93 -13.70 12.83
CA HIS A 224 9.50 -13.89 12.68
C HIS A 224 9.21 -15.07 11.71
N PRO A 225 8.36 -16.05 12.08
CA PRO A 225 8.15 -17.28 11.29
C PRO A 225 7.52 -17.06 9.91
N ASN A 226 6.98 -15.87 9.66
CA ASN A 226 6.37 -15.48 8.38
C ASN A 226 7.31 -14.65 7.49
N MET A 227 8.62 -14.60 7.79
CA MET A 227 9.61 -14.08 6.84
C MET A 227 9.68 -14.98 5.60
N ALA A 228 9.65 -14.37 4.43
CA ALA A 228 9.65 -15.06 3.15
C ALA A 228 10.43 -14.27 2.09
N ALA A 229 11.06 -14.98 1.17
CA ALA A 229 11.64 -14.35 -0.01
C ALA A 229 10.53 -13.90 -0.97
N ILE A 230 10.60 -12.65 -1.43
CA ILE A 230 9.68 -12.07 -2.42
C ILE A 230 10.48 -11.52 -3.58
N SER A 231 10.13 -11.93 -4.81
CA SER A 231 10.83 -11.46 -6.00
C SER A 231 10.44 -10.03 -6.38
N GLY A 232 11.36 -9.27 -6.97
CA GLY A 232 11.10 -7.93 -7.51
C GLY A 232 11.43 -6.80 -6.53
N THR A 233 12.08 -7.14 -5.43
CA THR A 233 12.60 -6.22 -4.41
C THR A 233 14.12 -6.40 -4.32
N GLU A 234 14.81 -5.41 -3.76
CA GLU A 234 16.23 -5.56 -3.40
C GLU A 234 16.35 -6.39 -2.10
N LEU A 235 15.31 -6.38 -1.25
CA LEU A 235 15.24 -7.16 -0.01
C LEU A 235 15.21 -8.68 -0.23
N ASP A 236 16.09 -9.41 0.45
CA ASP A 236 16.14 -10.88 0.43
C ASP A 236 14.99 -11.55 1.19
N GLY A 237 14.61 -11.01 2.36
CA GLY A 237 13.47 -11.47 3.13
C GLY A 237 12.50 -10.34 3.47
N ILE A 238 11.21 -10.62 3.32
CA ILE A 238 10.11 -9.73 3.69
C ILE A 238 9.20 -10.45 4.68
N LEU A 239 8.75 -9.74 5.72
CA LEU A 239 7.73 -10.24 6.61
C LEU A 239 6.37 -10.22 5.89
N ALA A 240 5.89 -11.40 5.48
CA ALA A 240 4.69 -11.53 4.65
C ALA A 240 3.72 -12.62 5.18
N PRO A 241 2.97 -12.33 6.26
CA PRO A 241 1.93 -13.23 6.76
C PRO A 241 0.93 -13.63 5.65
N GLY A 242 0.78 -14.93 5.41
CA GLY A 242 -0.09 -15.42 4.33
C GLY A 242 0.34 -15.00 2.92
N GLY A 243 1.60 -14.60 2.75
CA GLY A 243 2.13 -14.09 1.48
C GLY A 243 1.88 -12.60 1.23
N ASN A 244 1.21 -11.88 2.14
CA ASN A 244 0.96 -10.44 2.02
C ASN A 244 2.01 -9.62 2.79
N PRO A 245 2.84 -8.80 2.11
CA PRO A 245 3.85 -7.95 2.74
C PRO A 245 3.30 -6.80 3.60
N VAL A 246 2.03 -6.42 3.42
CA VAL A 246 1.46 -5.26 4.10
C VAL A 246 1.08 -5.63 5.52
N LEU A 247 1.81 -5.03 6.46
CA LEU A 247 1.56 -5.07 7.88
C LEU A 247 0.62 -3.93 8.28
N ARG A 248 -0.36 -4.22 9.13
CA ARG A 248 -1.32 -3.24 9.64
C ARG A 248 -1.19 -3.13 11.16
N PHE A 249 -1.00 -1.91 11.66
CA PHE A 249 -0.95 -1.60 13.09
C PHE A 249 -2.09 -0.63 13.43
N ASP A 250 -3.16 -1.15 14.03
CA ASP A 250 -4.25 -0.32 14.56
C ASP A 250 -3.89 0.15 15.97
N VAL A 251 -3.65 1.44 16.12
CA VAL A 251 -3.11 2.05 17.32
C VAL A 251 -4.15 2.90 18.03
N ASP A 252 -4.38 2.65 19.31
CA ASP A 252 -5.20 3.54 20.14
C ASP A 252 -4.41 4.80 20.54
N VAL A 253 -5.04 5.97 20.39
CA VAL A 253 -4.50 7.29 20.78
C VAL A 253 -5.41 7.97 21.79
N LEU A 254 -4.86 8.86 22.61
CA LEU A 254 -5.58 9.63 23.63
C LEU A 254 -6.34 10.79 22.96
N PRO A 255 -7.68 10.77 22.92
CA PRO A 255 -8.45 11.79 22.22
C PRO A 255 -8.35 13.16 22.87
N GLY A 256 -8.27 14.21 22.06
CA GLY A 256 -8.19 15.60 22.53
C GLY A 256 -6.90 15.92 23.31
N GLN A 257 -5.90 15.05 23.24
CA GLN A 257 -4.65 15.14 24.00
C GLN A 257 -3.42 15.01 23.10
N VAL A 258 -2.27 15.38 23.65
CA VAL A 258 -0.95 15.11 23.08
C VAL A 258 -0.66 13.61 23.23
N ASN A 259 -0.21 13.01 22.14
CA ASN A 259 0.28 11.65 22.06
C ASN A 259 1.73 11.68 21.59
N ASN A 260 2.49 10.63 21.93
CA ASN A 260 3.87 10.48 21.51
C ASN A 260 4.04 9.18 20.70
N PHE A 261 4.73 9.29 19.57
CA PHE A 261 5.21 8.18 18.77
C PHE A 261 6.74 8.09 18.79
N THR A 262 7.25 6.86 18.92
CA THR A 262 8.64 6.53 18.68
C THR A 262 8.70 5.38 17.68
N ILE A 263 9.28 5.64 16.52
CA ILE A 263 9.59 4.64 15.50
C ILE A 263 11.08 4.35 15.60
N ILE A 264 11.49 3.09 15.72
CA ILE A 264 12.89 2.72 15.89
C ILE A 264 13.22 1.44 15.11
N LEU A 265 14.38 1.43 14.47
CA LEU A 265 14.93 0.31 13.73
C LEU A 265 16.45 0.27 13.96
N ALA A 266 17.02 -0.92 14.09
CA ALA A 266 18.46 -1.09 14.31
C ALA A 266 18.92 -2.49 13.88
N ASP A 267 20.21 -2.58 13.58
CA ASP A 267 20.89 -3.87 13.53
C ASP A 267 21.02 -4.44 14.94
N ALA A 268 20.98 -5.76 15.07
CA ALA A 268 21.07 -6.43 16.36
C ALA A 268 22.10 -7.55 16.33
N GLY A 269 23.06 -7.52 17.26
CA GLY A 269 24.15 -8.51 17.34
C GLY A 269 25.40 -8.14 16.56
N ASP A 270 25.27 -7.67 15.32
CA ASP A 270 26.32 -6.99 14.56
C ASP A 270 25.78 -5.78 13.77
N ALA A 271 26.56 -5.24 12.83
CA ALA A 271 26.25 -4.02 12.07
C ALA A 271 26.60 -4.17 10.58
N ILE A 272 26.52 -5.40 10.05
CA ILE A 272 27.05 -5.74 8.73
C ILE A 272 25.96 -5.72 7.67
N VAL A 273 24.83 -6.33 7.96
CA VAL A 273 23.75 -6.57 7.02
C VAL A 273 22.54 -5.78 7.49
N ASP A 274 21.92 -5.08 6.55
CA ASP A 274 20.99 -4.01 6.86
C ASP A 274 19.52 -4.47 6.77
N THR A 275 18.67 -3.86 7.60
CA THR A 275 17.22 -4.09 7.65
C THR A 275 16.46 -2.82 7.29
N THR A 276 15.24 -2.94 6.77
CA THR A 276 14.42 -1.83 6.29
C THR A 276 12.96 -1.94 6.69
N VAL A 277 12.34 -0.80 6.99
CA VAL A 277 10.89 -0.66 7.15
C VAL A 277 10.34 0.51 6.33
N TYR A 278 9.25 0.27 5.61
CA TYR A 278 8.42 1.30 4.97
C TYR A 278 7.18 1.53 5.81
N LEU A 279 6.75 2.78 5.97
CA LEU A 279 5.57 3.14 6.76
C LEU A 279 4.76 4.26 6.10
N SER A 280 3.45 4.09 6.09
CA SER A 280 2.47 5.16 5.86
C SER A 280 1.41 5.09 6.96
N SER A 281 0.61 6.15 7.11
CA SER A 281 -0.44 6.20 8.13
C SER A 281 -1.78 6.62 7.55
N PHE A 282 -2.84 6.28 8.28
CA PHE A 282 -4.22 6.50 7.90
C PHE A 282 -5.11 6.68 9.14
N LEU A 283 -6.14 7.52 9.00
CA LEU A 283 -7.24 7.64 9.96
C LEU A 283 -8.51 7.15 9.27
N ALA A 284 -9.12 6.08 9.80
CA ALA A 284 -10.47 5.74 9.42
C ALA A 284 -11.37 6.94 9.77
N SER A 285 -12.02 7.53 8.76
CA SER A 285 -13.01 8.59 8.95
C SER A 285 -13.95 8.14 10.06
N THR A 286 -13.93 8.82 11.20
CA THR A 286 -14.85 8.51 12.28
C THR A 286 -16.22 8.90 11.78
N SER A 287 -17.08 7.90 11.58
CA SER A 287 -18.47 8.11 11.22
C SER A 287 -19.11 9.05 12.26
N GLY A 288 -19.23 10.33 11.92
CA GLY A 288 -20.10 11.32 12.56
C GLY A 288 -19.68 11.78 13.94
N GLY A 289 -19.11 12.99 14.01
CA GLY A 289 -19.22 13.82 15.22
C GLY A 289 -20.69 13.99 15.64
N ASP A 290 -20.99 13.68 16.91
CA ASP A 290 -22.13 14.04 17.78
C ASP A 290 -23.55 14.28 17.18
N THR A 291 -23.86 13.79 15.98
CA THR A 291 -25.14 14.06 15.30
C THR A 291 -25.83 12.82 14.73
N GLY A 292 -25.16 11.65 14.76
CA GLY A 292 -25.73 10.41 14.23
C GLY A 292 -26.02 10.44 12.72
N ALA A 293 -25.54 11.44 11.98
CA ALA A 293 -25.57 11.48 10.54
C ALA A 293 -24.25 10.94 9.98
N PRO A 294 -24.26 10.04 8.98
CA PRO A 294 -23.05 9.69 8.25
C PRO A 294 -22.44 10.95 7.64
N VAL A 295 -21.14 11.17 7.89
CA VAL A 295 -20.38 12.13 7.08
C VAL A 295 -20.31 11.53 5.67
N PRO A 296 -20.68 12.27 4.61
CA PRO A 296 -20.53 11.77 3.25
C PRO A 296 -19.07 11.44 2.98
N ALA A 297 -18.82 10.27 2.40
CA ALA A 297 -17.48 9.89 1.97
C ALA A 297 -16.93 10.93 0.97
N THR A 298 -15.63 11.20 1.05
CA THR A 298 -15.00 12.28 0.26
C THR A 298 -14.34 11.77 -1.02
N GLY A 299 -14.08 10.47 -1.13
CA GLY A 299 -13.32 9.88 -2.23
C GLY A 299 -11.82 10.14 -2.14
N SER A 300 -11.32 10.70 -1.04
CA SER A 300 -9.92 11.16 -0.93
C SER A 300 -8.91 10.03 -0.76
N THR A 301 -9.32 8.87 -0.25
CA THR A 301 -8.45 7.72 0.00
C THR A 301 -9.18 6.41 -0.30
N GLU A 302 -8.44 5.31 -0.46
CA GLU A 302 -9.05 3.98 -0.67
C GLU A 302 -9.94 3.54 0.50
N PHE A 303 -9.74 4.12 1.68
CA PHE A 303 -10.48 3.82 2.90
C PHE A 303 -11.63 4.82 3.17
N ASP A 304 -11.80 5.83 2.30
CA ASP A 304 -12.94 6.75 2.28
C ASP A 304 -13.42 6.97 0.82
N PRO A 305 -13.83 5.91 0.11
CA PRO A 305 -14.23 5.98 -1.29
C PRO A 305 -15.65 6.54 -1.44
N LEU A 306 -15.91 7.19 -2.57
CA LEU A 306 -17.28 7.52 -2.97
C LEU A 306 -18.06 6.23 -3.24
N LEU A 307 -19.27 6.17 -2.72
CA LEU A 307 -20.16 5.03 -2.88
C LEU A 307 -21.20 5.31 -3.98
N PRO A 308 -21.75 4.27 -4.63
CA PRO A 308 -22.91 4.40 -5.49
C PRO A 308 -24.08 5.10 -4.83
N ILE A 309 -24.97 5.64 -5.66
CA ILE A 309 -26.26 6.13 -5.17
C ILE A 309 -26.95 5.00 -4.40
N MET A 310 -27.19 5.22 -3.11
CA MET A 310 -27.86 4.28 -2.22
C MET A 310 -29.34 4.66 -2.04
N THR A 311 -30.18 3.65 -1.83
CA THR A 311 -31.52 3.84 -1.27
C THR A 311 -31.44 4.27 0.20
N ALA A 312 -32.55 4.75 0.77
CA ALA A 312 -32.62 5.12 2.19
C ALA A 312 -32.27 3.97 3.15
N ASP A 313 -32.42 2.72 2.70
CA ASP A 313 -32.11 1.51 3.46
C ASP A 313 -30.66 1.02 3.22
N GLY A 314 -29.81 1.83 2.57
CA GLY A 314 -28.38 1.52 2.35
C GLY A 314 -28.11 0.50 1.25
N THR A 315 -29.09 0.21 0.38
CA THR A 315 -28.91 -0.69 -0.76
C THR A 315 -28.55 0.08 -2.03
N PRO A 316 -27.55 -0.36 -2.82
CA PRO A 316 -27.19 0.27 -4.08
C PRO A 316 -28.36 0.37 -5.07
N VAL A 317 -28.47 1.52 -5.75
CA VAL A 317 -29.42 1.73 -6.82
C VAL A 317 -28.79 1.28 -8.14
N PHE A 318 -29.48 0.38 -8.84
CA PHE A 318 -29.10 -0.10 -10.17
C PHE A 318 -29.84 0.68 -11.25
N ASP A 319 -29.16 1.01 -12.34
CA ASP A 319 -29.78 1.50 -13.56
C ASP A 319 -30.49 0.38 -14.34
N GLU A 320 -31.14 0.72 -15.45
CA GLU A 320 -31.86 -0.24 -16.29
C GLU A 320 -30.95 -1.29 -16.95
N ALA A 321 -29.64 -1.02 -17.05
CA ALA A 321 -28.62 -1.91 -17.61
C ALA A 321 -27.92 -2.76 -16.53
N GLY A 322 -28.23 -2.55 -15.25
CA GLY A 322 -27.61 -3.24 -14.13
C GLY A 322 -26.30 -2.61 -13.64
N GLY A 323 -25.99 -1.38 -14.06
CA GLY A 323 -24.86 -0.60 -13.58
C GLY A 323 -25.20 0.24 -12.35
N PHE A 324 -24.15 0.61 -11.62
CA PHE A 324 -24.18 1.57 -10.53
C PHE A 324 -23.73 2.94 -11.04
N THR A 325 -24.28 4.01 -10.47
CA THR A 325 -23.82 5.37 -10.76
C THR A 325 -23.18 5.97 -9.53
N ILE A 326 -21.99 6.54 -9.72
CA ILE A 326 -21.30 7.37 -8.73
C ILE A 326 -21.19 8.77 -9.31
N ASP A 327 -21.74 9.75 -8.60
CA ASP A 327 -21.66 11.16 -8.97
C ASP A 327 -20.38 11.79 -8.41
N ILE A 328 -19.65 12.49 -9.26
CA ILE A 328 -18.40 13.17 -8.94
C ILE A 328 -18.60 14.67 -9.17
N ALA A 329 -18.45 15.44 -8.10
CA ALA A 329 -18.51 16.89 -8.18
C ALA A 329 -17.27 17.42 -8.91
N ALA A 330 -17.44 18.44 -9.77
CA ALA A 330 -16.33 19.02 -10.52
C ALA A 330 -15.22 19.51 -9.59
N GLU A 331 -15.59 20.11 -8.45
CA GLU A 331 -14.64 20.71 -7.50
C GLU A 331 -13.66 19.73 -6.87
N ILE A 332 -14.04 18.44 -6.73
CA ILE A 332 -13.12 17.41 -6.21
C ILE A 332 -12.24 16.81 -7.32
N ALA A 333 -12.66 16.90 -8.59
CA ALA A 333 -11.93 16.33 -9.73
C ALA A 333 -11.00 17.34 -10.43
N GLU A 334 -11.33 18.64 -10.40
CA GLU A 334 -10.56 19.70 -11.06
C GLU A 334 -9.14 19.86 -10.50
N GLY A 335 -8.88 19.39 -9.27
CA GLY A 335 -7.55 19.39 -8.66
C GLY A 335 -6.55 18.43 -9.32
N GLY A 336 -7.03 17.49 -10.14
CA GLY A 336 -6.23 16.36 -10.63
C GLY A 336 -5.92 15.33 -9.54
N ASP A 337 -6.56 15.47 -8.38
CA ASP A 337 -6.44 14.55 -7.27
C ASP A 337 -7.07 13.20 -7.62
N MET A 338 -6.56 12.15 -6.97
CA MET A 338 -7.12 10.81 -7.13
C MET A 338 -8.44 10.71 -6.37
N ILE A 339 -9.47 10.24 -7.05
CA ILE A 339 -10.79 9.99 -6.50
C ILE A 339 -10.98 8.49 -6.40
N TRP A 340 -11.21 8.01 -5.19
CA TRP A 340 -11.52 6.62 -4.89
C TRP A 340 -13.01 6.39 -4.95
N VAL A 341 -13.40 5.31 -5.61
CA VAL A 341 -14.79 4.87 -5.77
C VAL A 341 -14.90 3.40 -5.39
N ASP A 342 -15.96 2.99 -4.68
CA ASP A 342 -16.15 1.58 -4.31
C ASP A 342 -17.50 1.04 -4.83
N PRO A 343 -17.50 0.23 -5.91
CA PRO A 343 -18.68 -0.49 -6.34
C PRO A 343 -18.93 -1.76 -5.50
N PRO A 344 -20.18 -2.20 -5.37
CA PRO A 344 -20.49 -3.51 -4.81
C PRO A 344 -19.73 -4.62 -5.51
N VAL A 345 -19.10 -5.49 -4.72
CA VAL A 345 -18.19 -6.55 -5.18
C VAL A 345 -18.75 -7.36 -6.35
N SER A 346 -17.88 -7.59 -7.33
CA SER A 346 -18.08 -8.54 -8.43
C SER A 346 -16.75 -9.16 -8.84
N VAL A 347 -16.71 -9.95 -9.92
CA VAL A 347 -15.42 -10.52 -10.41
C VAL A 347 -14.67 -9.57 -11.36
N GLY A 348 -15.31 -8.44 -11.69
CA GLY A 348 -14.75 -7.35 -12.47
C GLY A 348 -15.81 -6.28 -12.72
N PHE A 349 -15.40 -5.19 -13.37
CA PHE A 349 -16.24 -4.04 -13.65
C PHE A 349 -15.87 -3.41 -14.99
N THR A 350 -16.86 -2.84 -15.68
CA THR A 350 -16.60 -1.82 -16.71
C THR A 350 -16.93 -0.45 -16.15
N TYR A 351 -16.09 0.54 -16.46
CA TYR A 351 -16.27 1.93 -16.06
C TYR A 351 -16.48 2.77 -17.31
N ASP A 352 -17.58 3.54 -17.32
CA ASP A 352 -17.96 4.45 -18.40
C ASP A 352 -18.17 5.86 -17.82
N VAL A 353 -17.41 6.83 -18.30
CA VAL A 353 -17.44 8.21 -17.81
C VAL A 353 -18.36 9.08 -18.66
N THR A 354 -19.31 9.72 -17.99
CA THR A 354 -20.24 10.65 -18.61
C THR A 354 -19.72 12.10 -18.59
N GLY A 355 -20.42 13.04 -19.22
CA GLY A 355 -20.11 14.47 -19.11
C GLY A 355 -18.88 14.96 -19.89
N GLY A 356 -18.13 14.07 -20.55
CA GLY A 356 -16.98 14.42 -21.41
C GLY A 356 -15.64 14.52 -20.68
N SER A 357 -15.63 14.30 -19.35
CA SER A 357 -14.43 14.03 -18.57
C SER A 357 -13.77 12.72 -19.04
N LEU A 358 -12.46 12.59 -18.87
CA LEU A 358 -11.70 11.39 -19.23
C LEU A 358 -10.88 10.90 -18.05
N ILE A 359 -10.82 9.58 -17.87
CA ILE A 359 -9.94 8.91 -16.90
C ILE A 359 -8.50 9.04 -17.39
N THR A 360 -7.64 9.69 -16.61
CA THR A 360 -6.21 9.85 -16.92
C THR A 360 -5.32 8.84 -16.22
N SER A 361 -5.76 8.28 -15.09
CA SER A 361 -5.13 7.11 -14.47
C SER A 361 -6.14 6.26 -13.71
N ILE A 362 -5.80 5.00 -13.50
CA ILE A 362 -6.51 4.07 -12.62
C ILE A 362 -5.52 3.46 -11.63
N THR A 363 -5.95 3.29 -10.38
CA THR A 363 -5.16 2.70 -9.30
C THR A 363 -5.95 1.54 -8.69
N ALA A 364 -5.33 0.37 -8.64
CA ALA A 364 -5.89 -0.80 -8.00
C ALA A 364 -5.98 -0.62 -6.47
N PRO A 365 -6.95 -1.27 -5.78
CA PRO A 365 -6.90 -1.36 -4.32
C PRO A 365 -5.56 -1.95 -3.87
N SER A 366 -5.09 -1.49 -2.72
CA SER A 366 -3.86 -1.99 -2.12
C SER A 366 -4.08 -3.35 -1.45
N LEU A 367 -2.97 -4.03 -1.12
CA LEU A 367 -3.03 -5.26 -0.32
C LEU A 367 -3.48 -5.01 1.13
N ALA A 368 -3.58 -3.74 1.56
CA ALA A 368 -4.17 -3.36 2.83
C ALA A 368 -5.70 -3.54 2.84
N THR A 369 -6.34 -3.32 1.68
CA THR A 369 -7.80 -3.40 1.54
C THR A 369 -8.22 -4.74 0.93
N VAL A 370 -7.56 -5.15 -0.16
CA VAL A 370 -7.88 -6.39 -0.89
C VAL A 370 -6.60 -7.19 -1.03
N ALA A 371 -6.49 -8.30 -0.31
CA ALA A 371 -5.31 -9.18 -0.31
C ALA A 371 -5.22 -10.06 -1.57
N ASP A 372 -5.34 -9.43 -2.75
CA ASP A 372 -5.28 -10.05 -4.07
C ASP A 372 -3.85 -9.97 -4.61
N ILE A 373 -3.08 -11.04 -4.40
CA ILE A 373 -1.63 -11.04 -4.61
C ILE A 373 -1.26 -11.07 -6.10
N ASP A 374 -2.05 -11.74 -6.94
CA ASP A 374 -1.83 -11.79 -8.39
C ASP A 374 -2.39 -10.57 -9.13
N GLY A 375 -3.19 -9.75 -8.45
CA GLY A 375 -3.61 -8.43 -8.92
C GLY A 375 -4.65 -8.50 -10.02
N TYR A 376 -4.73 -7.44 -10.82
CA TYR A 376 -5.85 -7.19 -11.73
C TYR A 376 -5.42 -7.07 -13.18
N THR A 377 -6.39 -7.09 -14.07
CA THR A 377 -6.20 -6.84 -15.50
C THR A 377 -7.09 -5.70 -15.96
N ILE A 378 -6.52 -4.71 -16.62
CA ILE A 378 -7.24 -3.61 -17.27
C ILE A 378 -7.24 -3.75 -18.80
N ASN A 379 -8.36 -3.42 -19.44
CA ASN A 379 -8.50 -3.37 -20.89
C ASN A 379 -9.27 -2.12 -21.33
N PHE A 380 -8.71 -1.36 -22.26
CA PHE A 380 -9.32 -0.14 -22.81
C PHE A 380 -9.14 -0.07 -24.34
N GLY A 381 -9.24 -1.23 -25.01
CA GLY A 381 -9.14 -1.33 -26.48
C GLY A 381 -7.72 -1.46 -27.03
N LEU A 382 -6.70 -1.55 -26.18
CA LEU A 382 -5.30 -1.83 -26.56
C LEU A 382 -4.83 -3.26 -26.22
N GLY A 383 -5.71 -4.09 -25.67
CA GLY A 383 -5.38 -5.40 -25.11
C GLY A 383 -5.29 -5.36 -23.58
N ASP A 384 -5.01 -6.53 -23.00
CA ASP A 384 -4.96 -6.72 -21.56
C ASP A 384 -3.62 -6.23 -20.99
N ILE A 385 -3.70 -5.43 -19.92
CA ILE A 385 -2.55 -4.92 -19.17
C ILE A 385 -2.70 -5.36 -17.72
N VAL A 386 -1.66 -5.98 -17.17
CA VAL A 386 -1.60 -6.36 -15.76
C VAL A 386 -1.42 -5.12 -14.89
N LEU A 387 -2.18 -5.06 -13.80
CA LEU A 387 -2.16 -4.02 -12.79
C LEU A 387 -2.02 -4.68 -11.41
N ALA A 388 -0.83 -4.62 -10.81
CA ALA A 388 -0.62 -5.17 -9.47
C ALA A 388 -1.45 -4.41 -8.42
N ALA A 389 -1.70 -5.03 -7.26
CA ALA A 389 -2.36 -4.37 -6.14
C ALA A 389 -1.63 -3.08 -5.74
N GLY A 390 -2.38 -2.01 -5.49
CA GLY A 390 -1.87 -0.66 -5.20
C GLY A 390 -1.18 0.06 -6.37
N ALA A 391 -0.99 -0.60 -7.52
CA ALA A 391 -0.32 0.00 -8.66
C ALA A 391 -1.20 1.03 -9.38
N THR A 392 -0.57 2.08 -9.92
CA THR A 392 -1.23 3.05 -10.81
C THR A 392 -0.85 2.82 -12.27
N TYR A 393 -1.84 2.78 -13.15
CA TYR A 393 -1.66 2.88 -14.60
C TYR A 393 -2.10 4.25 -15.10
N THR A 394 -1.21 4.99 -15.78
CA THR A 394 -1.51 6.27 -16.43
C THR A 394 -1.80 6.09 -17.92
N PHE A 395 -2.95 6.55 -18.38
CA PHE A 395 -3.36 6.47 -19.78
C PHE A 395 -2.64 7.51 -20.63
N GLY A 396 -2.10 7.07 -21.78
CA GLY A 396 -1.58 7.97 -22.79
C GLY A 396 -2.69 8.73 -23.54
N GLY A 397 -2.32 9.74 -24.34
CA GLY A 397 -3.25 10.37 -25.28
C GLY A 397 -4.33 11.28 -24.67
N GLY A 398 -4.23 11.62 -23.38
CA GLY A 398 -5.16 12.52 -22.69
C GLY A 398 -6.34 11.82 -22.01
N GLY A 399 -6.25 10.51 -21.77
CA GLY A 399 -7.22 9.73 -21.01
C GLY A 399 -8.19 8.90 -21.85
N VAL A 400 -9.00 8.09 -21.17
CA VAL A 400 -10.03 7.21 -21.74
C VAL A 400 -11.39 7.48 -21.10
N ASP A 401 -12.48 7.31 -21.84
CA ASP A 401 -13.85 7.38 -21.34
C ASP A 401 -14.40 6.01 -20.91
N PHE A 402 -13.76 4.92 -21.36
CA PHE A 402 -14.17 3.56 -21.06
C PHE A 402 -12.97 2.65 -20.75
N LEU A 403 -13.11 1.82 -19.70
CA LEU A 403 -12.18 0.72 -19.42
C LEU A 403 -12.91 -0.46 -18.76
N THR A 404 -12.30 -1.64 -18.85
CA THR A 404 -12.68 -2.85 -18.11
C THR A 404 -11.58 -3.18 -17.10
N LEU A 405 -11.96 -3.49 -15.86
CA LEU A 405 -11.11 -4.10 -14.85
C LEU A 405 -11.64 -5.52 -14.55
N SER A 406 -10.76 -6.49 -14.50
CA SER A 406 -11.08 -7.90 -14.25
C SER A 406 -9.98 -8.56 -13.43
N GLY A 407 -10.18 -9.82 -13.05
CA GLY A 407 -9.19 -10.60 -12.30
C GLY A 407 -9.34 -10.51 -10.78
N ILE A 408 -10.49 -10.04 -10.27
CA ILE A 408 -10.77 -10.06 -8.83
C ILE A 408 -10.85 -11.53 -8.38
N ASP A 409 -9.98 -11.95 -7.47
CA ASP A 409 -9.92 -13.34 -7.05
C ASP A 409 -11.18 -13.75 -6.26
N THR A 410 -11.99 -14.60 -6.89
CA THR A 410 -13.20 -15.20 -6.30
C THR A 410 -12.93 -15.98 -5.01
N SER A 411 -11.69 -16.46 -4.80
CA SER A 411 -11.30 -17.20 -3.60
C SER A 411 -11.33 -16.31 -2.35
N LEU A 412 -11.11 -15.00 -2.51
CA LEU A 412 -11.15 -14.02 -1.42
C LEU A 412 -12.55 -13.85 -0.83
N SER A 413 -13.60 -14.23 -1.57
CA SER A 413 -14.99 -14.20 -1.10
C SER A 413 -15.37 -12.83 -0.50
N LEU A 414 -14.96 -11.74 -1.17
CA LEU A 414 -15.20 -10.37 -0.73
C LEU A 414 -16.70 -10.15 -0.48
N ASP A 415 -17.03 -9.48 0.63
CA ASP A 415 -18.42 -9.25 1.05
C ASP A 415 -19.06 -8.16 0.17
N PRO A 416 -20.08 -8.47 -0.65
CA PRO A 416 -20.74 -7.49 -1.51
C PRO A 416 -21.53 -6.42 -0.75
N THR A 417 -21.71 -6.58 0.57
CA THR A 417 -22.37 -5.60 1.43
C THR A 417 -21.39 -4.68 2.17
N ASN A 418 -20.09 -4.97 2.11
CA ASN A 418 -19.06 -4.11 2.68
C ASN A 418 -18.78 -2.93 1.74
N PRO A 419 -18.97 -1.67 2.18
CA PRO A 419 -18.73 -0.47 1.37
C PRO A 419 -17.25 -0.04 1.31
N LEU A 420 -16.33 -0.92 1.73
CA LEU A 420 -14.88 -0.81 1.56
C LEU A 420 -14.31 -2.12 1.00
N ALA A 421 -15.07 -2.80 0.14
CA ALA A 421 -14.72 -4.13 -0.33
C ALA A 421 -13.83 -4.11 -1.57
N PHE A 422 -14.02 -3.15 -2.46
CA PHE A 422 -13.21 -3.04 -3.68
C PHE A 422 -13.03 -1.58 -4.16
N PRO A 423 -12.38 -0.71 -3.35
CA PRO A 423 -12.14 0.66 -3.76
C PRO A 423 -11.13 0.74 -4.91
N VAL A 424 -11.43 1.54 -5.93
CA VAL A 424 -10.56 1.80 -7.08
C VAL A 424 -10.34 3.30 -7.20
N GLY A 425 -9.08 3.71 -7.38
CA GLY A 425 -8.69 5.11 -7.56
C GLY A 425 -8.72 5.52 -9.02
N MET A 426 -9.19 6.73 -9.33
CA MET A 426 -9.17 7.30 -10.68
C MET A 426 -8.78 8.78 -10.64
N THR A 427 -7.99 9.23 -11.61
CA THR A 427 -7.81 10.67 -11.87
C THR A 427 -8.52 11.06 -13.16
N PHE A 428 -8.92 12.32 -13.27
CA PHE A 428 -9.69 12.81 -14.40
C PHE A 428 -9.08 14.08 -15.02
N ASP A 429 -9.28 14.25 -16.33
CA ASP A 429 -9.04 15.49 -17.06
C ASP A 429 -10.31 15.86 -17.86
N LYS A 430 -10.32 17.08 -18.41
CA LYS A 430 -11.45 17.66 -19.16
C LYS A 430 -12.74 17.77 -18.34
N VAL A 431 -12.59 17.98 -17.03
CA VAL A 431 -13.70 18.28 -16.14
C VAL A 431 -14.27 19.65 -16.52
N MET A 432 -15.52 19.68 -16.98
CA MET A 432 -16.24 20.90 -17.41
C MET A 432 -17.46 21.21 -16.52
N GLY A 433 -17.73 20.34 -15.55
CA GLY A 433 -18.88 20.34 -14.66
C GLY A 433 -19.00 18.98 -13.97
N ASP A 434 -19.98 18.84 -13.08
CA ASP A 434 -20.27 17.57 -12.42
C ASP A 434 -20.52 16.47 -13.44
N PHE A 435 -20.03 15.28 -13.14
CA PHE A 435 -20.13 14.13 -14.03
C PHE A 435 -20.35 12.86 -13.21
N SER A 436 -20.65 11.76 -13.88
CA SER A 436 -20.85 10.47 -13.22
C SER A 436 -20.01 9.39 -13.88
N VAL A 437 -19.58 8.42 -13.07
CA VAL A 437 -19.00 7.16 -13.52
C VAL A 437 -20.07 6.08 -13.41
N VAL A 438 -20.40 5.45 -14.54
CA VAL A 438 -21.28 4.28 -14.58
C VAL A 438 -20.43 3.03 -14.50
N ILE A 439 -20.65 2.24 -13.44
CA ILE A 439 -19.89 1.03 -13.13
C ILE A 439 -20.79 -0.18 -13.34
N THR A 440 -20.50 -0.99 -14.35
CA THR A 440 -21.29 -2.20 -14.64
C THR A 440 -20.55 -3.45 -14.17
N PRO A 441 -21.14 -4.27 -13.28
CA PRO A 441 -20.52 -5.50 -12.80
C PRO A 441 -20.34 -6.54 -13.91
N ILE A 442 -19.17 -7.18 -13.91
CA ILE A 442 -18.93 -8.44 -14.62
C ILE A 442 -19.20 -9.55 -13.62
N THR A 443 -20.24 -10.34 -13.89
CA THR A 443 -20.62 -11.47 -13.03
C THR A 443 -20.21 -12.78 -13.67
N GLU A 444 -19.63 -13.66 -12.88
CA GLU A 444 -19.42 -15.07 -13.23
C GLU A 444 -20.22 -15.95 -12.28
N ASP A 445 -20.88 -16.98 -12.82
CA ASP A 445 -21.59 -17.98 -12.03
C ASP A 445 -20.57 -18.94 -11.41
N VAL A 446 -20.06 -18.57 -10.24
CA VAL A 446 -19.19 -19.42 -9.41
C VAL A 446 -20.03 -20.49 -8.72
N GLY A 447 -20.43 -21.51 -9.49
CA GLY A 447 -21.26 -22.60 -8.98
C GLY A 447 -20.70 -23.21 -7.69
N GLY A 448 -21.42 -23.06 -6.57
CA GLY A 448 -21.00 -23.64 -5.29
C GLY A 448 -21.69 -23.09 -4.03
N VAL A 449 -22.24 -21.88 -4.07
CA VAL A 449 -23.05 -21.31 -2.98
C VAL A 449 -24.46 -21.01 -3.50
N SER A 450 -25.49 -21.29 -2.69
CA SER A 450 -26.87 -20.92 -3.01
C SER A 450 -26.90 -19.45 -3.43
N PRO A 451 -27.46 -19.10 -4.60
CA PRO A 451 -27.52 -17.72 -5.04
C PRO A 451 -28.15 -16.88 -3.94
N VAL A 452 -27.46 -15.80 -3.55
CA VAL A 452 -28.06 -14.74 -2.73
C VAL A 452 -29.36 -14.36 -3.45
N PRO A 453 -30.53 -14.48 -2.79
CA PRO A 453 -31.78 -14.19 -3.45
C PRO A 453 -31.73 -12.78 -4.02
N LEU A 454 -31.91 -12.65 -5.34
CA LEU A 454 -32.23 -11.36 -5.93
C LEU A 454 -33.37 -10.77 -5.09
N PRO A 455 -33.28 -9.50 -4.67
CA PRO A 455 -34.43 -8.81 -4.13
C PRO A 455 -35.60 -9.00 -5.11
N ALA A 456 -36.79 -9.29 -4.59
CA ALA A 456 -37.96 -9.72 -5.35
C ALA A 456 -38.38 -8.76 -6.50
N SER A 457 -37.76 -7.58 -6.60
CA SER A 457 -37.88 -6.63 -7.70
C SER A 457 -37.26 -7.10 -9.02
N GLY A 458 -36.17 -7.88 -9.02
CA GLY A 458 -35.47 -8.29 -10.26
C GLY A 458 -36.18 -9.40 -11.05
N LEU A 459 -36.84 -10.33 -10.36
CA LEU A 459 -37.52 -11.47 -10.99
C LEU A 459 -38.90 -11.13 -11.59
N LEU A 460 -39.50 -9.99 -11.21
CA LEU A 460 -40.83 -9.61 -11.72
C LEU A 460 -40.79 -9.12 -13.18
N TYR A 461 -39.67 -8.56 -13.64
CA TYR A 461 -39.57 -7.97 -14.98
C TYR A 461 -39.34 -9.01 -16.08
N ILE A 462 -38.61 -10.09 -15.81
CA ILE A 462 -38.41 -11.18 -16.79
C ILE A 462 -39.69 -12.03 -16.93
N GLY A 463 -40.44 -12.23 -15.84
CA GLY A 463 -41.71 -12.95 -15.86
C GLY A 463 -42.86 -12.20 -16.55
N ALA A 464 -42.90 -10.86 -16.47
CA ALA A 464 -43.95 -10.06 -17.07
C ALA A 464 -43.82 -9.94 -18.61
N MET A 465 -42.62 -10.02 -19.17
CA MET A 465 -42.40 -9.99 -20.62
C MET A 465 -42.79 -11.30 -21.33
N LEU A 466 -42.74 -12.45 -20.65
CA LEU A 466 -43.13 -13.74 -21.24
C LEU A 466 -44.64 -14.02 -21.20
N LEU A 467 -45.39 -13.38 -20.31
CA LEU A 467 -46.86 -13.54 -20.22
C LEU A 467 -47.67 -12.44 -20.94
N GLY A 468 -47.06 -11.30 -21.26
CA GLY A 468 -47.70 -10.20 -22.00
C GLY A 468 -47.78 -10.41 -23.53
N GLY A 469 -46.92 -11.23 -24.11
CA GLY A 469 -46.83 -11.43 -25.57
C GLY A 469 -47.86 -12.40 -26.18
N GLY A 470 -48.56 -13.19 -25.37
CA GLY A 470 -49.46 -14.26 -25.83
C GLY A 470 -50.95 -13.90 -25.94
N ALA A 471 -51.40 -12.78 -25.36
CA ALA A 471 -52.83 -12.51 -25.16
C ALA A 471 -53.45 -11.47 -26.12
N LEU A 472 -52.71 -10.95 -27.11
CA LEU A 472 -53.22 -10.01 -28.11
C LEU A 472 -53.21 -10.59 -29.52
N ARG A 473 -53.71 -11.83 -29.67
CA ARG A 473 -54.11 -12.34 -30.99
C ARG A 473 -55.16 -13.44 -30.91
N ARG A 474 -56.40 -13.11 -30.54
CA ARG A 474 -57.58 -13.79 -31.07
C ARG A 474 -58.90 -13.05 -30.79
N ARG A 475 -59.53 -12.67 -31.91
CA ARG A 475 -60.99 -12.57 -32.15
C ARG A 475 -61.68 -11.24 -31.86
N GLN A 476 -61.56 -10.32 -32.83
CA GLN A 476 -62.76 -9.76 -33.46
C GLN A 476 -63.27 -10.77 -34.50
N LYS A 477 -64.46 -11.32 -34.30
CA LYS A 477 -65.46 -11.65 -35.34
C LYS A 477 -66.72 -12.26 -34.72
N ALA A 478 -67.85 -11.66 -35.13
CA ALA A 478 -69.22 -12.18 -35.24
C ALA A 478 -70.24 -11.82 -34.13
N ALA A 479 -71.32 -11.21 -34.64
CA ALA A 479 -72.66 -10.91 -34.12
C ALA A 479 -72.78 -9.76 -33.12
#